data_AF-A0A2M6W1N4-F1
#
_entry.id   AF-A0A2M6W1N4-F1
#
_cell.length_a   1.000
_cell.length_b   1.000
_cell.length_c   1.000
_cell.angle_alpha   90.00
_cell.angle_beta   90.00
_cell.angle_gamma   90.00
#
_symmetry.space_group_name_H-M   'P 1'
#
loop_
_entity.id
_entity.type
_entity.pdbx_description
1 polymer ?
#
loop_
_entity_poly.entity_id
_entity_poly.type
_entity_poly.pdbx_seq_one_letter_code
_entity_poly.pdbx_strand_id
1 'polypeptide(L)'
;GSIMSDSSISRGRRQRKRTIEENRDDLVYNFSVWRQYLANPREESKESISSLPKEATLSVGPLRFTYDQSKQEYVLPAGTYVLHEDVLLPGGDAIAFSSGVTVLLDEDVSLVSFAPIHMRGTVDTPVTIAPTDKSKPFGVVAVQGVDAPSCESSIVHADISGGSEAFVAGVYYSGGLDIYYCDLVMQDTKIHQHTADDGLNVKHGVVTIEDSIFFNNAADQVDLDFTDAHITENTFEVNTAVLSSDGGGDGLDLSGSYGNIDGNTFFGFSDKGISVGEQSTVWVKDNTFESNMLAIAAKDLSHVYIDQNIFSGNMADIEAYQKKPTFGGSSVWIRESEEGLVQHLDVVSEIVSLSEETFDSTIAEIFYE
;
A
#
# COMPACT_ATOMS: atom_id res chain seq x y z
N GLY A 1 -1.93 -49.66 2.13
CA GLY A 1 -3.06 -48.90 2.71
C GLY A 1 -2.52 -48.18 3.93
N SER A 2 -2.79 -46.91 4.19
CA SER A 2 -3.79 -45.99 3.66
C SER A 2 -3.18 -44.58 3.63
N ILE A 3 -3.40 -43.88 2.51
CA ILE A 3 -3.16 -42.45 2.36
C ILE A 3 -4.16 -41.72 3.28
N MET A 4 -3.68 -40.96 4.26
CA MET A 4 -4.51 -39.96 4.95
C MET A 4 -4.39 -38.64 4.19
N SER A 5 -5.54 -38.11 3.82
CA SER A 5 -5.77 -37.05 2.85
C SER A 5 -5.47 -35.63 3.35
N ASP A 6 -4.87 -34.82 2.48
CA ASP A 6 -4.75 -33.34 2.47
C ASP A 6 -6.09 -32.55 2.52
N SER A 7 -7.18 -33.19 2.89
CA SER A 7 -8.53 -32.62 2.76
C SER A 7 -8.98 -31.78 3.95
N SER A 8 -8.26 -31.81 5.09
CA SER A 8 -8.66 -31.07 6.30
C SER A 8 -8.07 -29.65 6.34
N ILE A 9 -6.83 -29.46 5.91
CA ILE A 9 -6.14 -28.15 5.91
C ILE A 9 -6.69 -27.24 4.80
N SER A 10 -6.94 -27.79 3.61
CA SER A 10 -7.56 -27.09 2.48
C SER A 10 -9.01 -26.68 2.75
N ARG A 11 -9.77 -27.47 3.54
CA ARG A 11 -11.12 -27.12 3.98
C ARG A 11 -11.13 -26.02 5.05
N GLY A 12 -10.15 -26.00 5.94
CA GLY A 12 -10.00 -24.94 6.96
C GLY A 12 -9.68 -23.57 6.35
N ARG A 13 -8.76 -23.51 5.37
CA ARG A 13 -8.45 -22.27 4.61
C ARG A 13 -9.62 -21.80 3.75
N ARG A 14 -10.32 -22.72 3.06
CA ARG A 14 -11.52 -22.37 2.28
C ARG A 14 -12.69 -21.92 3.15
N GLN A 15 -12.91 -22.49 4.34
CA GLN A 15 -13.97 -22.01 5.24
C GLN A 15 -13.64 -20.62 5.80
N ARG A 16 -12.38 -20.33 6.17
CA ARG A 16 -11.97 -18.99 6.62
C ARG A 16 -12.06 -17.93 5.52
N LYS A 17 -11.59 -18.20 4.30
CA LYS A 17 -11.77 -17.28 3.16
C LYS A 17 -13.25 -17.00 2.87
N ARG A 18 -14.11 -18.03 2.93
CA ARG A 18 -15.56 -17.87 2.70
C ARG A 18 -16.27 -17.04 3.78
N THR A 19 -15.88 -17.18 5.04
CA THR A 19 -16.43 -16.37 6.14
C THR A 19 -15.92 -14.91 6.11
N ILE A 20 -14.79 -14.65 5.45
CA ILE A 20 -14.24 -13.30 5.25
C ILE A 20 -14.86 -12.64 4.00
N GLU A 21 -15.03 -13.37 2.90
CA GLU A 21 -15.74 -12.91 1.70
C GLU A 21 -17.21 -12.60 1.98
N GLU A 22 -17.91 -13.43 2.77
CA GLU A 22 -19.31 -13.20 3.17
C GLU A 22 -19.48 -12.01 4.14
N ASN A 23 -18.40 -11.43 4.68
CA ASN A 23 -18.43 -10.26 5.57
C ASN A 23 -17.81 -8.99 4.97
N ARG A 24 -17.20 -9.03 3.77
CA ARG A 24 -16.69 -7.83 3.10
C ARG A 24 -17.81 -6.85 2.73
N ASP A 25 -19.00 -7.36 2.42
CA ASP A 25 -20.17 -6.55 2.07
C ASP A 25 -20.95 -6.00 3.28
N ASP A 26 -20.72 -6.53 4.49
CA ASP A 26 -21.38 -6.11 5.74
C ASP A 26 -20.53 -5.14 6.59
N LEU A 27 -19.31 -4.81 6.16
CA LEU A 27 -18.45 -3.76 6.73
C LEU A 27 -18.73 -2.38 6.10
N VAL A 28 -19.96 -2.14 5.67
CA VAL A 28 -20.47 -0.80 5.37
C VAL A 28 -20.46 0.01 6.66
N TYR A 29 -19.42 0.83 6.79
CA TYR A 29 -19.30 2.05 7.58
C TYR A 29 -20.41 2.29 8.61
N ASN A 30 -20.17 1.83 9.85
CA ASN A 30 -20.92 2.32 10.99
C ASN A 30 -19.99 3.14 11.90
N PHE A 31 -19.74 4.39 11.49
CA PHE A 31 -19.02 5.43 12.25
C PHE A 31 -19.50 5.55 13.72
N SER A 32 -20.73 5.12 14.03
CA SER A 32 -21.31 5.17 15.38
C SER A 32 -20.78 4.07 16.32
N VAL A 33 -20.40 2.91 15.79
CA VAL A 33 -19.86 1.78 16.58
C VAL A 33 -18.40 2.02 16.94
N TRP A 34 -17.62 2.58 16.00
CA TRP A 34 -16.22 2.98 16.23
C TRP A 34 -16.12 4.14 17.25
N ARG A 35 -17.01 5.13 17.15
CA ARG A 35 -17.14 6.15 18.21
C ARG A 35 -17.56 5.55 19.54
N GLN A 36 -18.34 4.48 19.62
CA GLN A 36 -18.67 3.88 20.93
C GLN A 36 -17.47 3.18 21.58
N TYR A 37 -16.57 2.59 20.79
CA TYR A 37 -15.32 2.01 21.30
C TYR A 37 -14.35 3.09 21.80
N LEU A 38 -14.28 4.25 21.14
CA LEU A 38 -13.45 5.40 21.56
C LEU A 38 -14.13 6.35 22.57
N ALA A 39 -15.46 6.42 22.61
CA ALA A 39 -16.24 7.29 23.50
C ALA A 39 -16.56 6.62 24.84
N ASN A 40 -16.33 5.32 24.96
CA ASN A 40 -16.43 4.61 26.23
C ASN A 40 -15.13 3.84 26.54
N PRO A 41 -13.97 4.53 26.63
CA PRO A 41 -12.82 3.94 27.28
C PRO A 41 -13.28 3.71 28.72
N ARG A 42 -13.37 2.45 29.15
CA ARG A 42 -13.37 2.18 30.59
C ARG A 42 -12.20 2.98 31.14
N GLU A 43 -12.44 3.75 32.21
CA GLU A 43 -11.48 4.74 32.75
C GLU A 43 -10.06 4.18 32.99
N GLU A 44 -9.88 2.86 32.95
CA GLU A 44 -8.60 2.15 32.99
C GLU A 44 -7.75 2.22 31.69
N SER A 45 -8.27 2.60 30.52
CA SER A 45 -7.49 2.61 29.25
C SER A 45 -6.92 3.97 28.83
N LYS A 46 -7.32 5.07 29.50
CA LYS A 46 -6.69 6.39 29.26
C LYS A 46 -5.29 6.50 29.87
N GLU A 47 -4.91 5.60 30.77
CA GLU A 47 -3.59 5.58 31.38
C GLU A 47 -2.53 4.82 30.56
N SER A 48 -2.89 4.12 29.45
CA SER A 48 -1.92 3.31 28.69
C SER A 48 -1.46 3.90 27.34
N ILE A 49 -1.89 5.10 26.99
CA ILE A 49 -1.39 5.86 25.81
C ILE A 49 -0.98 7.26 26.26
N SER A 50 -0.39 7.38 27.44
CA SER A 50 0.31 8.59 27.83
C SER A 50 1.62 8.68 27.04
N SER A 51 1.93 9.85 26.48
CA SER A 51 3.26 10.16 25.95
C SER A 51 4.31 9.61 26.91
N LEU A 52 5.20 8.76 26.42
CA LEU A 52 6.30 8.27 27.24
C LEU A 52 7.00 9.46 27.91
N PRO A 53 7.43 9.35 29.18
CA PRO A 53 8.33 10.35 29.72
C PRO A 53 9.49 10.50 28.73
N LYS A 54 9.87 11.75 28.41
CA LYS A 54 11.00 12.08 27.53
C LYS A 54 12.31 11.67 28.20
N GLU A 55 12.48 10.38 28.40
CA GLU A 55 13.65 9.73 28.93
C GLU A 55 14.74 9.74 27.86
N ALA A 56 16.01 9.81 28.30
CA ALA A 56 17.13 9.79 27.37
C ALA A 56 17.16 8.53 26.49
N THR A 57 16.55 7.44 26.96
CA THR A 57 16.52 6.14 26.29
C THR A 57 15.16 5.47 26.45
N LEU A 58 14.66 4.84 25.38
CA LEU A 58 13.48 3.98 25.38
C LEU A 58 13.88 2.57 24.96
N SER A 59 13.32 1.54 25.61
CA SER A 59 13.53 0.14 25.23
C SER A 59 12.19 -0.54 25.03
N VAL A 60 11.97 -1.13 23.85
CA VAL A 60 10.79 -1.93 23.53
C VAL A 60 11.26 -3.25 22.92
N GLY A 61 11.04 -4.35 23.62
CA GLY A 61 11.61 -5.65 23.24
C GLY A 61 13.15 -5.60 23.12
N PRO A 62 13.75 -5.95 21.97
CA PRO A 62 15.18 -5.82 21.72
C PRO A 62 15.61 -4.44 21.18
N LEU A 63 14.66 -3.57 20.82
CA LEU A 63 14.94 -2.26 20.27
C LEU A 63 15.39 -1.30 21.37
N ARG A 64 16.44 -0.53 21.11
CA ARG A 64 17.08 0.39 22.06
C ARG A 64 17.20 1.76 21.40
N PHE A 65 16.36 2.69 21.82
CA PHE A 65 16.27 4.02 21.23
C PHE A 65 16.98 5.05 22.11
N THR A 66 17.52 6.09 21.48
CA THR A 66 17.97 7.32 22.12
C THR A 66 17.06 8.47 21.74
N TYR A 67 16.71 9.35 22.67
CA TYR A 67 15.81 10.47 22.35
C TYR A 67 16.59 11.70 21.86
N ASP A 68 16.28 12.17 20.64
CA ASP A 68 16.80 13.43 20.09
C ASP A 68 15.90 14.60 20.51
N GLN A 69 16.36 15.38 21.49
CA GLN A 69 15.64 16.53 22.01
C GLN A 69 15.41 17.64 20.97
N SER A 70 16.31 17.77 19.98
CA SER A 70 16.23 18.83 18.98
C SER A 70 15.17 18.57 17.92
N LYS A 71 14.95 17.29 17.61
CA LYS A 71 13.98 16.81 16.62
C LYS A 71 12.69 16.27 17.24
N GLN A 72 12.68 16.05 18.55
CA GLN A 72 11.58 15.45 19.28
C GLN A 72 11.19 14.06 18.74
N GLU A 73 12.17 13.16 18.73
CA GLU A 73 12.02 11.81 18.19
C GLU A 73 12.84 10.78 18.97
N TYR A 74 12.41 9.53 18.94
CA TYR A 74 13.19 8.38 19.40
C TYR A 74 13.96 7.78 18.23
N VAL A 75 15.28 7.71 18.35
CA VAL A 75 16.18 7.25 17.29
C VAL A 75 16.70 5.85 17.62
N LEU A 76 16.45 4.89 16.73
CA LEU A 76 17.10 3.58 16.71
C LEU A 76 18.45 3.73 16.01
N PRO A 77 19.58 3.54 16.72
CA PRO A 77 20.90 3.65 16.11
C PRO A 77 21.19 2.47 15.18
N ALA A 78 22.19 2.63 14.30
CA ALA A 78 22.63 1.57 13.40
C ALA A 78 22.95 0.26 14.14
N GLY A 79 22.57 -0.87 13.56
CA GLY A 79 22.75 -2.19 14.16
C GLY A 79 21.73 -3.20 13.66
N THR A 80 21.94 -4.47 14.02
CA THR A 80 21.01 -5.56 13.72
C THR A 80 20.19 -5.90 14.95
N TYR A 81 18.88 -5.90 14.79
CA TYR A 81 17.90 -6.20 15.82
C TYR A 81 17.07 -7.39 15.37
N VAL A 82 16.89 -8.39 16.24
CA VAL A 82 16.09 -9.59 15.95
C VAL A 82 14.87 -9.61 16.84
N LEU A 83 13.68 -9.61 16.23
CA LEU A 83 12.38 -9.63 16.90
C LEU A 83 11.84 -11.07 16.92
N HIS A 84 11.62 -11.60 18.13
CA HIS A 84 11.08 -12.95 18.35
C HIS A 84 9.61 -12.93 18.80
N GLU A 85 9.07 -11.74 19.07
CA GLU A 85 7.70 -11.48 19.51
C GLU A 85 7.28 -10.12 18.97
N ASP A 86 5.96 -9.92 18.85
CA ASP A 86 5.41 -8.66 18.36
C ASP A 86 5.93 -7.46 19.16
N VAL A 87 6.32 -6.42 18.44
CA VAL A 87 6.77 -5.16 19.03
C VAL A 87 5.77 -4.06 18.68
N LEU A 88 5.16 -3.51 19.72
CA LEU A 88 4.25 -2.38 19.63
C LEU A 88 4.99 -1.12 20.10
N LEU A 89 5.33 -0.22 19.18
CA LEU A 89 5.94 1.07 19.49
C LEU A 89 4.84 2.06 19.87
N PRO A 90 4.97 2.73 21.02
CA PRO A 90 3.91 3.61 21.53
C PRO A 90 3.75 4.87 20.67
N GLY A 91 2.58 5.51 20.78
CA GLY A 91 2.31 6.77 20.11
C GLY A 91 3.01 7.96 20.77
N GLY A 92 2.97 9.10 20.07
CA GLY A 92 3.58 10.36 20.50
C GLY A 92 4.67 10.84 19.54
N ASP A 93 5.87 11.08 20.08
CA ASP A 93 7.03 11.56 19.32
C ASP A 93 7.46 10.51 18.26
N ALA A 94 7.95 10.96 17.10
CA ALA A 94 8.28 10.11 15.96
C ALA A 94 9.36 9.05 16.28
N ILE A 95 9.35 7.93 15.55
CA ILE A 95 10.36 6.88 15.66
C ILE A 95 11.27 6.88 14.43
N ALA A 96 12.53 7.27 14.60
CA ALA A 96 13.51 7.31 13.53
C ALA A 96 14.39 6.06 13.51
N PHE A 97 14.60 5.49 12.32
CA PHE A 97 15.54 4.39 12.06
C PHE A 97 16.76 4.99 11.36
N SER A 98 17.93 4.92 12.02
CA SER A 98 19.17 5.43 11.43
C SER A 98 19.61 4.58 10.23
N SER A 99 20.36 5.19 9.32
CA SER A 99 21.07 4.47 8.26
C SER A 99 21.87 3.27 8.81
N GLY A 100 21.80 2.12 8.13
CA GLY A 100 22.44 0.87 8.56
C GLY A 100 21.72 0.11 9.68
N VAL A 101 20.46 0.47 9.99
CA VAL A 101 19.59 -0.38 10.81
C VAL A 101 19.13 -1.59 10.00
N THR A 102 19.21 -2.76 10.61
CA THR A 102 18.58 -3.99 10.12
C THR A 102 17.65 -4.53 11.19
N VAL A 103 16.36 -4.69 10.88
CA VAL A 103 15.38 -5.36 11.72
C VAL A 103 15.05 -6.71 11.08
N LEU A 104 15.32 -7.80 11.80
CA LEU A 104 14.98 -9.15 11.39
C LEU A 104 13.82 -9.65 12.24
N LEU A 105 12.77 -10.18 11.62
CA LEU A 105 11.58 -10.67 12.31
C LEU A 105 11.44 -12.18 12.12
N ASP A 106 11.12 -12.92 13.18
CA ASP A 106 10.74 -14.32 13.07
C ASP A 106 9.37 -14.49 12.38
N GLU A 107 9.03 -15.74 12.04
CA GLU A 107 7.74 -16.13 11.47
C GLU A 107 6.57 -15.55 12.29
N ASP A 108 5.59 -14.95 11.61
CA ASP A 108 4.39 -14.32 12.18
C ASP A 108 4.63 -13.13 13.13
N VAL A 109 5.88 -12.70 13.36
CA VAL A 109 6.18 -11.56 14.24
C VAL A 109 5.92 -10.23 13.53
N SER A 110 5.29 -9.29 14.22
CA SER A 110 4.93 -7.97 13.69
C SER A 110 5.63 -6.82 14.42
N LEU A 111 5.85 -5.72 13.69
CA LEU A 111 6.31 -4.45 14.23
C LEU A 111 5.27 -3.37 13.91
N VAL A 112 4.55 -2.90 14.92
CA VAL A 112 3.49 -1.89 14.74
C VAL A 112 3.86 -0.63 15.51
N SER A 113 3.84 0.51 14.84
CA SER A 113 4.08 1.83 15.42
C SER A 113 2.80 2.64 15.51
N PHE A 114 2.50 3.17 16.69
CA PHE A 114 1.42 4.15 16.90
C PHE A 114 1.90 5.60 16.78
N ALA A 115 3.14 5.81 16.34
CA ALA A 115 3.76 7.09 16.01
C ALA A 115 4.30 7.05 14.57
N PRO A 116 4.45 8.20 13.89
CA PRO A 116 5.07 8.24 12.57
C PRO A 116 6.50 7.68 12.61
N ILE A 117 6.90 7.00 11.54
CA ILE A 117 8.25 6.43 11.41
C ILE A 117 9.08 7.20 10.39
N HIS A 118 10.36 7.39 10.67
CA HIS A 118 11.32 8.00 9.75
C HIS A 118 12.49 7.05 9.48
N MET A 119 12.46 6.32 8.37
CA MET A 119 13.59 5.49 7.93
C MET A 119 14.57 6.33 7.12
N ARG A 120 15.81 6.45 7.61
CA ARG A 120 16.83 7.35 7.08
C ARG A 120 18.00 6.57 6.52
N GLY A 121 17.74 5.70 5.57
CA GLY A 121 18.77 4.95 4.87
C GLY A 121 19.64 5.84 4.00
N THR A 122 20.66 5.24 3.41
CA THR A 122 21.42 5.80 2.29
C THR A 122 21.63 4.70 1.25
N VAL A 123 22.07 5.06 0.05
CA VAL A 123 22.46 4.09 -0.98
C VAL A 123 23.47 3.06 -0.46
N ASP A 124 24.46 3.50 0.34
CA ASP A 124 25.53 2.63 0.85
C ASP A 124 25.10 1.83 2.09
N THR A 125 24.23 2.41 2.92
CA THR A 125 23.77 1.84 4.19
C THR A 125 22.26 2.02 4.33
N PRO A 126 21.46 1.21 3.62
CA PRO A 126 20.00 1.30 3.68
C PRO A 126 19.48 0.92 5.07
N VAL A 127 18.20 1.23 5.32
CA VAL A 127 17.44 0.60 6.41
C VAL A 127 16.85 -0.70 5.86
N THR A 128 17.06 -1.83 6.53
CA THR A 128 16.56 -3.13 6.07
C THR A 128 15.57 -3.72 7.05
N ILE A 129 14.43 -4.20 6.54
CA ILE A 129 13.48 -5.02 7.30
C ILE A 129 13.21 -6.31 6.53
N ALA A 130 13.48 -7.45 7.17
CA ALA A 130 13.40 -8.76 6.51
C ALA A 130 13.06 -9.88 7.50
N PRO A 131 12.61 -11.06 7.04
CA PRO A 131 12.47 -12.22 7.91
C PRO A 131 13.84 -12.79 8.32
N THR A 132 13.91 -13.44 9.48
CA THR A 132 15.11 -14.19 9.91
C THR A 132 15.36 -15.42 9.03
N ASP A 133 14.30 -16.02 8.49
CA ASP A 133 14.33 -17.11 7.51
C ASP A 133 13.46 -16.72 6.30
N LYS A 134 14.07 -16.58 5.12
CA LYS A 134 13.39 -16.17 3.89
C LYS A 134 12.23 -17.07 3.44
N SER A 135 12.14 -18.30 3.98
CA SER A 135 11.05 -19.23 3.68
C SER A 135 9.85 -19.07 4.62
N LYS A 136 9.98 -18.25 5.66
CA LYS A 136 8.99 -18.02 6.72
C LYS A 136 8.70 -16.52 6.79
N PRO A 137 7.60 -16.06 6.19
CA PRO A 137 7.30 -14.64 6.22
C PRO A 137 7.06 -14.18 7.66
N PHE A 138 7.47 -12.95 7.97
CA PHE A 138 7.05 -12.31 9.21
C PHE A 138 5.58 -11.89 9.10
N GLY A 139 5.01 -11.37 10.19
CA GLY A 139 3.68 -10.74 10.16
C GLY A 139 3.73 -9.43 9.37
N VAL A 140 3.47 -8.30 10.02
CA VAL A 140 3.41 -6.99 9.35
C VAL A 140 4.39 -5.97 9.93
N VAL A 141 4.84 -5.02 9.10
CA VAL A 141 5.34 -3.72 9.57
C VAL A 141 4.25 -2.69 9.36
N ALA A 142 3.76 -2.05 10.42
CA ALA A 142 2.65 -1.10 10.28
C ALA A 142 2.87 0.21 11.02
N VAL A 143 2.31 1.29 10.48
CA VAL A 143 2.06 2.55 11.18
C VAL A 143 0.56 2.72 11.31
N GLN A 144 0.11 2.87 12.55
CA GLN A 144 -1.28 3.17 12.87
C GLN A 144 -1.34 4.57 13.47
N GLY A 145 -1.62 5.56 12.61
CA GLY A 145 -1.92 6.91 13.03
C GLY A 145 -3.21 6.94 13.83
N VAL A 146 -3.14 7.41 15.06
CA VAL A 146 -4.27 7.81 15.90
C VAL A 146 -3.74 8.94 16.80
N ASP A 147 -4.36 10.11 16.79
CA ASP A 147 -4.10 11.19 17.77
C ASP A 147 -2.90 12.17 17.57
N ALA A 148 -2.39 12.40 16.35
CA ALA A 148 -1.45 13.52 16.10
C ALA A 148 -2.07 14.58 15.15
N PRO A 149 -1.90 15.90 15.40
CA PRO A 149 -2.41 16.95 14.51
C PRO A 149 -1.71 16.98 13.12
N SER A 150 -0.69 16.15 12.91
CA SER A 150 -0.06 15.86 11.62
C SER A 150 0.79 14.59 11.77
N CYS A 151 0.30 13.44 11.28
CA CYS A 151 1.11 12.21 11.21
C CYS A 151 1.71 12.14 9.82
N GLU A 152 3.05 12.19 9.72
CA GLU A 152 3.77 12.01 8.46
C GLU A 152 4.94 11.05 8.68
N SER A 153 4.90 9.92 7.98
CA SER A 153 5.97 8.94 7.93
C SER A 153 6.84 9.17 6.70
N SER A 154 8.15 8.98 6.85
CA SER A 154 9.14 9.15 5.78
C SER A 154 9.99 7.89 5.66
N ILE A 155 10.07 7.31 4.47
CA ILE A 155 10.83 6.09 4.20
C ILE A 155 11.78 6.36 3.04
N VAL A 156 13.06 6.53 3.35
CA VAL A 156 14.10 6.87 2.36
C VAL A 156 15.20 5.82 2.38
N HIS A 157 15.56 5.30 1.20
CA HIS A 157 16.59 4.27 1.02
C HIS A 157 16.38 3.06 1.94
N ALA A 158 15.16 2.49 1.91
CA ALA A 158 14.84 1.27 2.64
C ALA A 158 14.75 0.04 1.71
N ASP A 159 14.96 -1.13 2.29
CA ASP A 159 14.73 -2.45 1.68
C ASP A 159 13.86 -3.26 2.63
N ILE A 160 12.59 -3.43 2.28
CA ILE A 160 11.56 -4.06 3.11
C ILE A 160 11.01 -5.26 2.33
N SER A 161 11.10 -6.45 2.92
CA SER A 161 10.72 -7.67 2.21
C SER A 161 10.28 -8.83 3.09
N GLY A 162 9.49 -9.75 2.55
CA GLY A 162 9.15 -11.02 3.21
C GLY A 162 8.15 -10.93 4.36
N GLY A 163 7.32 -9.88 4.37
CA GLY A 163 6.16 -9.75 5.25
C GLY A 163 4.91 -10.48 4.76
N SER A 164 3.89 -10.52 5.60
CA SER A 164 2.56 -11.10 5.35
C SER A 164 1.47 -10.20 5.95
N GLU A 165 0.22 -10.61 5.80
CA GLU A 165 -0.92 -9.99 6.46
C GLU A 165 -0.96 -10.37 7.96
N ALA A 166 -1.50 -9.49 8.81
CA ALA A 166 -1.65 -9.80 10.24
C ALA A 166 -2.82 -9.05 10.90
N PHE A 167 -3.41 -9.68 11.92
CA PHE A 167 -4.34 -9.01 12.83
C PHE A 167 -3.62 -8.68 14.14
N VAL A 168 -3.26 -7.42 14.36
CA VAL A 168 -2.45 -6.98 15.49
C VAL A 168 -3.10 -5.76 16.14
N ALA A 169 -3.15 -5.75 17.47
CA ALA A 169 -3.73 -4.65 18.27
C ALA A 169 -5.16 -4.24 17.87
N GLY A 170 -5.97 -5.18 17.37
CA GLY A 170 -7.37 -4.94 16.99
C GLY A 170 -7.57 -4.45 15.56
N VAL A 171 -6.50 -4.33 14.78
CA VAL A 171 -6.52 -3.88 13.38
C VAL A 171 -6.04 -5.03 12.49
N TYR A 172 -6.69 -5.18 11.34
CA TYR A 172 -6.23 -6.07 10.28
C TYR A 172 -5.41 -5.24 9.28
N TYR A 173 -4.19 -5.70 9.03
CA TYR A 173 -3.26 -5.13 8.07
C TYR A 173 -3.12 -6.11 6.91
N SER A 174 -3.45 -5.66 5.70
CA SER A 174 -3.50 -6.48 4.49
C SER A 174 -2.18 -6.50 3.72
N GLY A 175 -1.28 -5.56 4.02
CA GLY A 175 0.02 -5.45 3.40
C GLY A 175 1.15 -6.13 4.16
N GLY A 176 2.32 -6.20 3.53
CA GLY A 176 3.59 -6.45 4.22
C GLY A 176 4.14 -5.20 4.91
N LEU A 177 3.79 -4.02 4.37
CA LEU A 177 3.95 -2.71 4.97
C LEU A 177 2.61 -1.96 4.92
N ASP A 178 2.13 -1.45 6.05
CA ASP A 178 0.85 -0.73 6.13
C ASP A 178 1.02 0.65 6.77
N ILE A 179 0.46 1.69 6.17
CA ILE A 179 0.46 3.06 6.70
C ILE A 179 -0.98 3.58 6.78
N TYR A 180 -1.60 3.52 7.95
CA TYR A 180 -3.01 3.87 8.12
C TYR A 180 -3.15 5.17 8.90
N TYR A 181 -4.01 6.07 8.43
CA TYR A 181 -4.31 7.38 9.04
C TYR A 181 -3.06 8.23 9.30
N CYS A 182 -2.12 8.18 8.36
CA CYS A 182 -0.85 8.88 8.40
C CYS A 182 -0.41 9.17 6.97
N ASP A 183 0.18 10.34 6.74
CA ASP A 183 0.79 10.68 5.45
C ASP A 183 2.07 9.87 5.24
N LEU A 184 2.41 9.63 3.98
CA LEU A 184 3.59 8.87 3.57
C LEU A 184 4.40 9.64 2.53
N VAL A 185 5.69 9.84 2.83
CA VAL A 185 6.71 10.22 1.85
C VAL A 185 7.70 9.07 1.71
N MET A 186 7.74 8.42 0.56
CA MET A 186 8.64 7.31 0.25
C MET A 186 9.55 7.67 -0.91
N GLN A 187 10.85 7.44 -0.76
CA GLN A 187 11.83 7.74 -1.80
C GLN A 187 12.91 6.65 -1.87
N ASP A 188 13.37 6.32 -3.08
CA ASP A 188 14.54 5.44 -3.31
C ASP A 188 14.44 4.10 -2.56
N THR A 189 13.25 3.54 -2.43
CA THR A 189 12.94 2.41 -1.55
C THR A 189 12.53 1.17 -2.34
N LYS A 190 12.79 0.00 -1.76
CA LYS A 190 12.38 -1.30 -2.32
C LYS A 190 11.39 -2.00 -1.41
N ILE A 191 10.25 -2.39 -1.97
CA ILE A 191 9.20 -3.18 -1.31
C ILE A 191 8.97 -4.45 -2.11
N HIS A 192 9.31 -5.61 -1.57
CA HIS A 192 9.31 -6.81 -2.40
C HIS A 192 9.11 -8.14 -1.67
N GLN A 193 8.66 -9.14 -2.43
CA GLN A 193 8.52 -10.52 -1.96
C GLN A 193 7.65 -10.64 -0.70
N HIS A 194 6.70 -9.72 -0.52
CA HIS A 194 5.63 -9.89 0.46
C HIS A 194 4.68 -10.99 0.01
N THR A 195 4.14 -11.71 0.98
CA THR A 195 3.18 -12.81 0.79
C THR A 195 1.74 -12.41 1.14
N ALA A 196 1.55 -11.16 1.54
CA ALA A 196 0.28 -10.56 1.88
C ALA A 196 -0.57 -10.27 0.62
N ASP A 197 -1.79 -9.76 0.82
CA ASP A 197 -2.62 -9.27 -0.28
C ASP A 197 -2.00 -8.00 -0.91
N ASP A 198 -1.25 -7.21 -0.14
CA ASP A 198 -0.57 -6.00 -0.63
C ASP A 198 0.95 -5.98 -0.32
N GLY A 199 1.76 -5.40 -1.19
CA GLY A 199 3.14 -5.06 -0.89
C GLY A 199 3.20 -3.90 0.12
N LEU A 200 2.64 -2.77 -0.29
CA LEU A 200 2.37 -1.59 0.53
C LEU A 200 0.86 -1.30 0.52
N ASN A 201 0.25 -1.12 1.68
CA ASN A 201 -1.12 -0.63 1.78
C ASN A 201 -1.17 0.71 2.54
N VAL A 202 -1.77 1.74 1.95
CA VAL A 202 -1.97 3.04 2.60
C VAL A 202 -3.44 3.36 2.66
N LYS A 203 -3.92 3.71 3.86
CA LYS A 203 -5.32 4.11 4.08
C LYS A 203 -5.40 5.49 4.71
N HIS A 204 -6.19 6.39 4.14
CA HIS A 204 -6.47 7.72 4.69
C HIS A 204 -5.22 8.57 4.97
N GLY A 205 -4.53 8.99 3.92
CA GLY A 205 -3.37 9.89 4.02
C GLY A 205 -3.00 10.53 2.69
N VAL A 206 -2.15 11.56 2.74
CA VAL A 206 -1.45 12.09 1.57
C VAL A 206 -0.23 11.22 1.31
N VAL A 207 -0.04 10.81 0.06
CA VAL A 207 0.97 9.83 -0.34
C VAL A 207 1.86 10.42 -1.41
N THR A 208 3.16 10.37 -1.20
CA THR A 208 4.18 10.71 -2.19
C THR A 208 5.16 9.55 -2.27
N ILE A 209 5.30 8.93 -3.44
CA ILE A 209 6.22 7.83 -3.69
C ILE A 209 7.04 8.15 -4.93
N GLU A 210 8.36 8.25 -4.76
CA GLU A 210 9.29 8.64 -5.82
C GLU A 210 10.47 7.66 -5.93
N ASP A 211 10.96 7.44 -7.16
CA ASP A 211 12.19 6.69 -7.45
C ASP A 211 12.29 5.30 -6.76
N SER A 212 11.14 4.66 -6.53
CA SER A 212 11.05 3.42 -5.74
C SER A 212 10.73 2.21 -6.62
N ILE A 213 11.02 1.01 -6.10
CA ILE A 213 10.85 -0.25 -6.84
C ILE A 213 9.99 -1.21 -6.03
N PHE A 214 8.89 -1.65 -6.63
CA PHE A 214 7.99 -2.64 -6.08
C PHE A 214 8.03 -3.89 -6.95
N PHE A 215 8.37 -5.04 -6.36
CA PHE A 215 8.51 -6.24 -7.17
C PHE A 215 8.21 -7.55 -6.47
N ASN A 216 7.60 -8.47 -7.22
CA ASN A 216 7.32 -9.83 -6.77
C ASN A 216 6.58 -9.93 -5.43
N ASN A 217 5.78 -8.92 -5.05
CA ASN A 217 4.77 -9.08 -4.01
C ASN A 217 3.67 -10.02 -4.54
N ALA A 218 3.09 -10.84 -3.67
CA ALA A 218 2.26 -11.97 -4.08
C ALA A 218 0.95 -11.58 -4.80
N ALA A 219 0.35 -10.45 -4.40
CA ALA A 219 -0.82 -9.86 -5.02
C ALA A 219 -0.52 -8.41 -5.43
N ASP A 220 -1.18 -7.40 -4.86
CA ASP A 220 -1.02 -6.01 -5.29
C ASP A 220 0.35 -5.49 -4.87
N GLN A 221 1.03 -4.71 -5.71
CA GLN A 221 2.32 -4.13 -5.29
C GLN A 221 2.09 -2.94 -4.35
N VAL A 222 1.12 -2.09 -4.69
CA VAL A 222 0.68 -0.96 -3.87
C VAL A 222 -0.85 -0.85 -3.95
N ASP A 223 -1.50 -0.76 -2.79
CA ASP A 223 -2.93 -0.51 -2.65
C ASP A 223 -3.15 0.79 -1.86
N LEU A 224 -3.93 1.71 -2.42
CA LEU A 224 -4.19 3.05 -1.92
C LEU A 224 -5.70 3.29 -1.74
N ASP A 225 -6.16 3.25 -0.50
CA ASP A 225 -7.55 3.47 -0.12
C ASP A 225 -7.78 4.85 0.49
N PHE A 226 -8.65 5.65 -0.12
CA PHE A 226 -9.06 6.97 0.35
C PHE A 226 -7.87 7.93 0.57
N THR A 227 -6.96 7.97 -0.39
CA THR A 227 -5.74 8.77 -0.35
C THR A 227 -5.74 9.92 -1.35
N ASP A 228 -4.80 10.84 -1.17
CA ASP A 228 -4.38 11.81 -2.19
C ASP A 228 -2.93 11.49 -2.56
N ALA A 229 -2.69 11.02 -3.80
CA ALA A 229 -1.48 10.32 -4.17
C ALA A 229 -0.69 10.98 -5.30
N HIS A 230 0.61 11.11 -5.10
CA HIS A 230 1.61 11.50 -6.08
C HIS A 230 2.62 10.34 -6.24
N ILE A 231 2.55 9.63 -7.36
CA ILE A 231 3.34 8.43 -7.63
C ILE A 231 4.20 8.71 -8.86
N THR A 232 5.49 8.92 -8.68
CA THR A 232 6.35 9.40 -9.77
C THR A 232 7.65 8.61 -9.94
N GLU A 233 8.03 8.32 -11.18
CA GLU A 233 9.33 7.70 -11.53
C GLU A 233 9.60 6.36 -10.81
N ASN A 234 8.55 5.60 -10.50
CA ASN A 234 8.66 4.30 -9.85
C ASN A 234 8.69 3.15 -10.86
N THR A 235 9.18 1.99 -10.41
CA THR A 235 9.11 0.73 -11.17
C THR A 235 8.28 -0.30 -10.43
N PHE A 236 7.26 -0.81 -11.11
CA PHE A 236 6.40 -1.90 -10.66
C PHE A 236 6.63 -3.10 -11.58
N GLU A 237 7.17 -4.20 -11.05
CA GLU A 237 7.50 -5.37 -11.87
C GLU A 237 7.11 -6.69 -11.24
N VAL A 238 6.57 -7.59 -12.06
CA VAL A 238 6.31 -8.98 -11.68
C VAL A 238 7.13 -9.92 -12.54
N ASN A 239 7.96 -10.72 -11.89
CA ASN A 239 8.62 -11.85 -12.52
C ASN A 239 7.71 -13.09 -12.41
N THR A 240 6.98 -13.37 -13.48
CA THR A 240 6.08 -14.54 -13.58
C THR A 240 6.80 -15.90 -13.53
N ALA A 241 8.13 -15.95 -13.59
CA ALA A 241 8.89 -17.17 -13.28
C ALA A 241 9.04 -17.40 -11.77
N VAL A 242 8.81 -16.37 -10.96
CA VAL A 242 8.92 -16.38 -9.49
C VAL A 242 7.54 -16.57 -8.85
N LEU A 243 6.49 -15.96 -9.40
CA LEU A 243 5.11 -16.14 -8.94
C LEU A 243 4.39 -17.24 -9.76
N SER A 244 3.46 -17.98 -9.14
CA SER A 244 2.61 -18.92 -9.88
C SER A 244 1.78 -18.21 -10.94
N SER A 245 1.36 -18.92 -12.00
CA SER A 245 0.57 -18.37 -13.13
C SER A 245 -0.74 -17.67 -12.78
N ASP A 246 -1.24 -17.91 -11.56
CA ASP A 246 -2.49 -17.34 -11.03
C ASP A 246 -2.21 -16.32 -9.90
N GLY A 247 -0.93 -15.99 -9.69
CA GLY A 247 -0.46 -14.96 -8.77
C GLY A 247 -0.10 -13.67 -9.52
N GLY A 248 -0.04 -12.56 -8.78
CA GLY A 248 0.04 -11.22 -9.34
C GLY A 248 -1.32 -10.56 -9.28
N GLY A 249 -1.43 -9.60 -8.37
CA GLY A 249 -2.52 -8.64 -8.35
C GLY A 249 -2.16 -7.46 -9.22
N ASP A 250 -2.56 -6.29 -8.80
CA ASP A 250 -2.38 -5.05 -9.53
C ASP A 250 -1.00 -4.43 -9.25
N GLY A 251 -0.45 -3.70 -10.21
CA GLY A 251 0.74 -2.87 -9.96
C GLY A 251 0.42 -1.76 -8.98
N LEU A 252 -0.67 -1.04 -9.22
CA LEU A 252 -1.18 0.00 -8.34
C LEU A 252 -2.71 -0.07 -8.33
N ASP A 253 -3.32 -0.37 -7.18
CA ASP A 253 -4.78 -0.27 -6.98
C ASP A 253 -5.12 1.02 -6.21
N LEU A 254 -6.14 1.73 -6.68
CA LEU A 254 -6.67 2.94 -6.07
C LEU A 254 -8.18 2.80 -5.88
N SER A 255 -8.65 3.04 -4.66
CA SER A 255 -10.06 2.94 -4.28
C SER A 255 -10.49 4.16 -3.47
N GLY A 256 -11.47 4.93 -3.97
CA GLY A 256 -11.93 6.17 -3.34
C GLY A 256 -10.87 7.27 -3.23
N SER A 257 -9.89 7.29 -4.13
CA SER A 257 -8.66 8.08 -4.03
C SER A 257 -8.53 9.13 -5.14
N TYR A 258 -7.69 10.12 -4.89
CA TYR A 258 -7.21 11.07 -5.88
C TYR A 258 -5.76 10.75 -6.23
N GLY A 259 -5.36 10.83 -7.51
CA GLY A 259 -4.02 10.38 -7.90
C GLY A 259 -3.41 11.08 -9.10
N ASN A 260 -2.14 11.46 -8.99
CA ASN A 260 -1.27 11.82 -10.11
C ASN A 260 -0.16 10.78 -10.24
N ILE A 261 -0.17 10.05 -11.36
CA ILE A 261 0.70 8.91 -11.65
C ILE A 261 1.57 9.30 -12.87
N ASP A 262 2.81 9.71 -12.63
CA ASP A 262 3.68 10.34 -13.63
C ASP A 262 5.00 9.58 -13.84
N GLY A 263 5.38 9.26 -15.08
CA GLY A 263 6.73 8.73 -15.36
C GLY A 263 7.05 7.32 -14.80
N ASN A 264 6.05 6.53 -14.42
CA ASN A 264 6.28 5.19 -13.84
C ASN A 264 6.37 4.09 -14.91
N THR A 265 6.94 2.95 -14.54
CA THR A 265 6.98 1.74 -15.38
C THR A 265 6.18 0.61 -14.73
N PHE A 266 5.26 -0.01 -15.49
CA PHE A 266 4.47 -1.17 -15.08
C PHE A 266 4.74 -2.34 -16.03
N PHE A 267 5.36 -3.40 -15.51
CA PHE A 267 5.84 -4.52 -16.33
C PHE A 267 5.38 -5.89 -15.83
N GLY A 268 4.76 -6.65 -16.73
CA GLY A 268 4.53 -8.10 -16.57
C GLY A 268 3.36 -8.50 -15.68
N PHE A 269 2.42 -7.59 -15.40
CA PHE A 269 1.26 -7.87 -14.54
C PHE A 269 0.29 -8.85 -15.20
N SER A 270 -0.11 -9.88 -14.45
CA SER A 270 -1.09 -10.90 -14.86
C SER A 270 -2.54 -10.47 -14.63
N ASP A 271 -2.78 -9.41 -13.86
CA ASP A 271 -4.08 -8.75 -13.70
C ASP A 271 -4.01 -7.34 -14.32
N LYS A 272 -3.85 -6.27 -13.52
CA LYS A 272 -3.83 -4.88 -14.04
C LYS A 272 -2.52 -4.17 -13.69
N GLY A 273 -2.00 -3.35 -14.60
CA GLY A 273 -0.90 -2.43 -14.31
C GLY A 273 -1.36 -1.39 -13.29
N ILE A 274 -2.40 -0.63 -13.64
CA ILE A 274 -3.13 0.25 -12.73
C ILE A 274 -4.61 -0.16 -12.69
N SER A 275 -5.16 -0.20 -11.49
CA SER A 275 -6.58 -0.39 -11.23
C SER A 275 -7.13 0.84 -10.50
N VAL A 276 -8.15 1.47 -11.06
CA VAL A 276 -8.79 2.67 -10.50
C VAL A 276 -10.27 2.36 -10.25
N GLY A 277 -10.70 2.43 -9.00
CA GLY A 277 -12.07 2.07 -8.62
C GLY A 277 -12.71 2.99 -7.59
N GLU A 278 -13.99 2.71 -7.32
CA GLU A 278 -14.75 3.27 -6.22
C GLU A 278 -14.74 4.81 -6.16
N GLN A 279 -15.14 5.48 -7.25
CA GLN A 279 -15.18 6.96 -7.37
C GLN A 279 -13.81 7.65 -7.27
N SER A 280 -12.73 6.95 -7.64
CA SER A 280 -11.41 7.58 -7.72
C SER A 280 -11.30 8.56 -8.89
N THR A 281 -10.44 9.57 -8.78
CA THR A 281 -10.10 10.48 -9.88
C THR A 281 -8.59 10.50 -10.07
N VAL A 282 -8.11 10.03 -11.22
CA VAL A 282 -6.69 9.74 -11.44
C VAL A 282 -6.20 10.29 -12.79
N TRP A 283 -5.08 10.98 -12.77
CA TRP A 283 -4.33 11.37 -13.96
C TRP A 283 -3.11 10.47 -14.13
N VAL A 284 -3.04 9.80 -15.27
CA VAL A 284 -2.00 8.84 -15.64
C VAL A 284 -1.22 9.45 -16.80
N LYS A 285 0.00 9.90 -16.52
CA LYS A 285 0.81 10.68 -17.46
C LYS A 285 2.23 10.10 -17.65
N ASP A 286 2.72 10.11 -18.90
CA ASP A 286 4.11 9.78 -19.23
C ASP A 286 4.60 8.40 -18.70
N ASN A 287 3.70 7.45 -18.43
CA ASN A 287 4.05 6.13 -17.92
C ASN A 287 4.33 5.13 -19.06
N THR A 288 5.04 4.06 -18.73
CA THR A 288 5.29 2.93 -19.62
C THR A 288 4.59 1.67 -19.12
N PHE A 289 3.72 1.09 -19.94
CA PHE A 289 3.00 -0.15 -19.67
C PHE A 289 3.45 -1.24 -20.65
N GLU A 290 4.17 -2.22 -20.14
CA GLU A 290 4.77 -3.27 -20.94
C GLU A 290 4.36 -4.68 -20.51
N SER A 291 3.93 -5.48 -21.48
CA SER A 291 3.66 -6.92 -21.30
C SER A 291 2.66 -7.25 -20.18
N ASN A 292 1.69 -6.38 -19.93
CA ASN A 292 0.63 -6.59 -18.94
C ASN A 292 -0.58 -7.33 -19.56
N MET A 293 -1.37 -8.02 -18.74
CA MET A 293 -2.68 -8.49 -19.16
C MET A 293 -3.57 -7.28 -19.46
N LEU A 294 -3.74 -6.40 -18.49
CA LEU A 294 -4.42 -5.12 -18.69
C LEU A 294 -3.51 -4.00 -18.20
N ALA A 295 -3.27 -2.97 -19.02
CA ALA A 295 -2.48 -1.82 -18.58
C ALA A 295 -3.25 -0.95 -17.57
N ILE A 296 -4.44 -0.46 -17.94
CA ILE A 296 -5.24 0.43 -17.07
C ILE A 296 -6.70 -0.06 -17.02
N ALA A 297 -7.24 -0.20 -15.80
CA ALA A 297 -8.66 -0.44 -15.58
C ALA A 297 -9.32 0.71 -14.82
N ALA A 298 -10.42 1.22 -15.37
CA ALA A 298 -11.31 2.18 -14.71
C ALA A 298 -12.61 1.48 -14.29
N LYS A 299 -13.01 1.66 -13.04
CA LYS A 299 -14.16 0.97 -12.44
C LYS A 299 -15.05 1.94 -11.65
N ASP A 300 -16.33 1.58 -11.51
CA ASP A 300 -17.17 2.02 -10.38
C ASP A 300 -17.25 3.55 -10.16
N LEU A 301 -17.76 4.29 -11.15
CA LEU A 301 -17.85 5.77 -11.18
C LEU A 301 -16.51 6.52 -11.09
N SER A 302 -15.39 5.85 -11.36
CA SER A 302 -14.09 6.52 -11.39
C SER A 302 -13.87 7.31 -12.66
N HIS A 303 -13.03 8.34 -12.54
CA HIS A 303 -12.60 9.24 -13.60
C HIS A 303 -11.11 9.07 -13.86
N VAL A 304 -10.74 8.69 -15.08
CA VAL A 304 -9.33 8.46 -15.44
C VAL A 304 -8.94 9.32 -16.63
N TYR A 305 -7.85 10.08 -16.49
CA TYR A 305 -7.28 10.92 -17.54
C TYR A 305 -5.95 10.33 -18.00
N ILE A 306 -5.83 10.00 -19.28
CA ILE A 306 -4.66 9.31 -19.84
C ILE A 306 -3.93 10.25 -20.81
N ASP A 307 -2.65 10.50 -20.51
CA ASP A 307 -1.83 11.51 -21.16
C ASP A 307 -0.45 10.97 -21.52
N GLN A 308 -0.12 10.84 -22.82
CA GLN A 308 1.25 10.57 -23.30
C GLN A 308 1.91 9.29 -22.73
N ASN A 309 1.13 8.22 -22.54
CA ASN A 309 1.65 6.96 -22.02
C ASN A 309 2.12 6.04 -23.16
N ILE A 310 3.11 5.19 -22.89
CA ILE A 310 3.60 4.18 -23.83
C ILE A 310 2.98 2.83 -23.49
N PHE A 311 2.24 2.27 -24.44
CA PHE A 311 1.65 0.93 -24.33
C PHE A 311 2.33 -0.05 -25.30
N SER A 312 2.86 -1.16 -24.79
CA SER A 312 3.57 -2.14 -25.64
C SER A 312 3.39 -3.56 -25.14
N GLY A 313 2.88 -4.43 -26.02
CA GLY A 313 2.76 -5.86 -25.74
C GLY A 313 1.74 -6.23 -24.65
N ASN A 314 0.86 -5.31 -24.27
CA ASN A 314 -0.26 -5.60 -23.38
C ASN A 314 -1.34 -6.42 -24.12
N MET A 315 -2.14 -7.21 -23.40
CA MET A 315 -3.31 -7.88 -24.01
C MET A 315 -4.44 -6.88 -24.27
N ALA A 316 -4.70 -5.99 -23.31
CA ALA A 316 -5.55 -4.82 -23.45
C ALA A 316 -4.88 -3.60 -22.79
N ASP A 317 -5.12 -2.42 -23.36
CA ASP A 317 -4.53 -1.18 -22.87
C ASP A 317 -5.47 -0.48 -21.88
N ILE A 318 -6.76 -0.43 -22.19
CA ILE A 318 -7.76 0.22 -21.32
C ILE A 318 -9.01 -0.66 -21.22
N GLU A 319 -9.48 -0.89 -19.99
CA GLU A 319 -10.86 -1.33 -19.75
C GLU A 319 -11.63 -0.35 -18.87
N ALA A 320 -12.90 -0.14 -19.19
CA ALA A 320 -13.82 0.71 -18.43
C ALA A 320 -15.11 -0.05 -18.14
N TYR A 321 -15.42 -0.31 -16.86
CA TYR A 321 -16.58 -1.14 -16.51
C TYR A 321 -17.13 -0.91 -15.09
N GLN A 322 -18.37 -1.32 -14.86
CA GLN A 322 -18.94 -1.41 -13.52
C GLN A 322 -18.65 -2.78 -12.89
N LYS A 323 -17.85 -2.81 -11.82
CA LYS A 323 -17.57 -4.03 -11.04
C LYS A 323 -18.60 -4.23 -9.93
N LYS A 324 -18.96 -3.15 -9.23
CA LYS A 324 -19.85 -3.18 -8.06
C LYS A 324 -21.24 -2.60 -8.39
N PRO A 325 -22.33 -3.33 -8.15
CA PRO A 325 -23.70 -2.87 -8.47
C PRO A 325 -24.14 -1.58 -7.75
N THR A 326 -23.49 -1.21 -6.65
CA THR A 326 -23.77 0.01 -5.88
C THR A 326 -23.26 1.28 -6.56
N PHE A 327 -22.37 1.13 -7.55
CA PHE A 327 -21.82 2.22 -8.35
C PHE A 327 -22.48 2.26 -9.75
N GLY A 328 -21.82 2.89 -10.71
CA GLY A 328 -22.15 2.92 -12.13
C GLY A 328 -20.87 2.75 -12.96
N GLY A 329 -20.95 2.97 -14.28
CA GLY A 329 -19.79 2.90 -15.16
C GLY A 329 -18.75 3.98 -14.88
N SER A 330 -17.53 3.77 -15.36
CA SER A 330 -16.43 4.73 -15.26
C SER A 330 -16.33 5.60 -16.51
N SER A 331 -15.69 6.75 -16.39
CA SER A 331 -15.38 7.63 -17.52
C SER A 331 -13.87 7.76 -17.69
N VAL A 332 -13.39 7.56 -18.92
CA VAL A 332 -11.97 7.71 -19.28
C VAL A 332 -11.84 8.80 -20.33
N TRP A 333 -10.89 9.71 -20.14
CA TRP A 333 -10.54 10.73 -21.13
C TRP A 333 -9.13 10.47 -21.65
N ILE A 334 -8.98 10.43 -22.96
CA ILE A 334 -7.69 10.22 -23.65
C ILE A 334 -7.40 11.40 -24.57
N ARG A 335 -6.13 11.72 -24.81
CA ARG A 335 -5.76 12.67 -25.87
C ARG A 335 -5.99 12.04 -27.25
N GLU A 336 -6.33 12.85 -28.25
CA GLU A 336 -6.42 12.43 -29.67
C GLU A 336 -5.11 11.80 -30.19
N SER A 337 -3.95 12.13 -29.62
CA SER A 337 -2.67 11.51 -29.97
C SER A 337 -2.54 10.05 -29.53
N GLU A 338 -3.38 9.60 -28.59
CA GLU A 338 -3.43 8.24 -28.04
C GLU A 338 -4.45 7.34 -28.78
N GLU A 339 -4.72 7.62 -30.06
CA GLU A 339 -5.59 6.78 -30.88
C GLU A 339 -4.93 5.44 -31.23
N GLY A 340 -5.72 4.36 -31.22
CA GLY A 340 -5.27 3.01 -31.60
C GLY A 340 -5.01 2.05 -30.44
N LEU A 341 -5.31 2.46 -29.21
CA LEU A 341 -5.27 1.60 -28.03
C LEU A 341 -6.27 0.43 -28.14
N VAL A 342 -5.90 -0.71 -27.55
CA VAL A 342 -6.80 -1.86 -27.41
C VAL A 342 -7.73 -1.61 -26.22
N GLN A 343 -8.98 -1.26 -26.52
CA GLN A 343 -9.96 -0.80 -25.53
C GLN A 343 -11.13 -1.78 -25.38
N HIS A 344 -11.60 -2.01 -24.15
CA HIS A 344 -12.86 -2.69 -23.85
C HIS A 344 -13.73 -1.87 -22.89
N LEU A 345 -15.03 -1.81 -23.16
CA LEU A 345 -15.97 -1.07 -22.31
C LEU A 345 -17.30 -1.81 -22.20
N ASP A 346 -17.91 -1.71 -21.03
CA ASP A 346 -19.29 -2.16 -20.84
C ASP A 346 -20.31 -1.13 -21.36
N VAL A 347 -21.61 -1.41 -21.18
CA VAL A 347 -22.68 -0.56 -21.73
C VAL A 347 -22.96 0.71 -20.92
N VAL A 348 -22.33 0.88 -19.76
CA VAL A 348 -22.56 2.01 -18.84
C VAL A 348 -21.33 2.91 -18.68
N SER A 349 -20.19 2.50 -19.21
CA SER A 349 -18.92 3.23 -19.16
C SER A 349 -18.63 3.93 -20.48
N GLU A 350 -17.73 4.92 -20.45
CA GLU A 350 -17.34 5.68 -21.62
C GLU A 350 -15.83 5.93 -21.71
N ILE A 351 -15.35 6.02 -22.95
CA ILE A 351 -14.02 6.51 -23.28
C ILE A 351 -14.19 7.66 -24.27
N VAL A 352 -13.66 8.84 -23.91
CA VAL A 352 -13.83 10.08 -24.67
C VAL A 352 -12.45 10.57 -25.10
N SER A 353 -12.27 10.76 -26.41
CA SER A 353 -11.08 11.42 -26.95
C SER A 353 -11.27 12.94 -26.90
N LEU A 354 -10.27 13.65 -26.38
CA LEU A 354 -10.26 15.12 -26.27
C LEU A 354 -9.12 15.72 -27.09
N SER A 355 -9.38 16.90 -27.68
CA SER A 355 -8.33 17.72 -28.27
C SER A 355 -7.33 18.18 -27.19
N GLU A 356 -6.09 18.46 -27.60
CA GLU A 356 -5.01 18.88 -26.71
C GLU A 356 -5.42 20.06 -25.78
N GLU A 357 -5.99 21.13 -26.35
CA GLU A 357 -6.44 22.30 -25.59
C GLU A 357 -7.56 21.97 -24.57
N THR A 358 -8.49 21.08 -24.95
CA THR A 358 -9.60 20.69 -24.06
C THR A 358 -9.09 19.80 -22.93
N PHE A 359 -8.16 18.89 -23.24
CA PHE A 359 -7.57 18.03 -22.24
C PHE A 359 -6.76 18.84 -21.23
N ASP A 360 -5.90 19.75 -21.68
CA ASP A 360 -5.07 20.59 -20.81
C ASP A 360 -5.90 21.47 -19.87
N SER A 361 -6.96 22.10 -20.39
CA SER A 361 -7.88 22.89 -19.57
C SER A 361 -8.64 22.04 -18.55
N THR A 362 -9.05 20.83 -18.92
CA THR A 362 -9.71 19.88 -18.02
C THR A 362 -8.77 19.44 -16.89
N ILE A 363 -7.52 19.07 -17.21
CA ILE A 363 -6.52 18.71 -16.20
C ILE A 363 -6.25 19.89 -15.26
N ALA A 364 -6.15 21.12 -15.79
CA ALA A 364 -5.89 22.28 -14.96
C ALA A 364 -7.00 22.56 -13.95
N GLU A 365 -8.26 22.46 -14.37
CA GLU A 365 -9.42 22.63 -13.49
C GLU A 365 -9.48 21.58 -12.38
N ILE A 366 -9.04 20.35 -12.66
CA ILE A 366 -9.20 19.22 -11.72
C ILE A 366 -8.00 19.10 -10.79
N PHE A 367 -6.77 19.17 -11.33
CA PHE A 367 -5.52 18.86 -10.61
C PHE A 367 -4.74 20.08 -10.11
N TYR A 368 -5.08 21.30 -10.52
CA TYR A 368 -4.34 22.52 -10.14
C TYR A 368 -5.19 23.65 -9.52
N GLU A 369 -6.52 23.61 -9.66
CA GLU A 369 -7.46 24.56 -9.06
C GLU A 369 -8.20 23.95 -7.85
#